data_AF-A0AAP9EQ93-F1
#
_entry.id   AF-A0AAP9EQ93-F1
#
_cell.length_a   1.000
_cell.length_b   1.000
_cell.length_c   1.000
_cell.angle_alpha   90.00
_cell.angle_beta   90.00
_cell.angle_gamma   90.00
#
_symmetry.space_group_name_H-M   'P 1'
#
loop_
_entity.id
_entity.type
_entity.pdbx_description
1 polymer ?
#
loop_
_entity_poly.entity_id
_entity_poly.type
_entity_poly.pdbx_seq_one_letter_code
_entity_poly.pdbx_strand_id
1 'polypeptide(L)'
;MSFEVLPGLRNIVHHWVVKKNSTLLPERLTDKDIDDLAKASIETLRQRALGDVSSEWGSLQVLTSGWIVQRERGQIPFALTTDDFRSFVKLALEGFLTPVGIPEESQDVSEDAPKFLDKADSINIDAFRFAREHLARCL
;
A
#
# COMPACT_ATOMS: atom_id res chain seq x y z
N MET A 1 14.34 -3.81 2.23
CA MET A 1 13.40 -2.99 1.44
C MET A 1 12.30 -3.91 0.91
N SER A 2 11.24 -4.15 1.67
CA SER A 2 10.07 -4.89 1.17
C SER A 2 9.18 -3.91 0.42
N PHE A 3 9.04 -4.10 -0.89
CA PHE A 3 8.11 -3.32 -1.70
C PHE A 3 6.69 -3.69 -1.26
N GLU A 4 6.01 -2.77 -0.57
CA GLU A 4 4.63 -3.00 -0.13
C GLU A 4 3.73 -2.93 -1.36
N VAL A 5 3.22 -4.09 -1.77
CA VAL A 5 2.38 -4.24 -2.98
C VAL A 5 1.10 -3.42 -2.89
N LEU A 6 0.66 -3.09 -1.68
CA LEU A 6 -0.65 -2.50 -1.40
C LEU A 6 -0.55 -1.57 -0.17
N PRO A 7 -0.21 -0.29 -0.39
CA PRO A 7 0.08 0.64 0.70
C PRO A 7 -1.15 0.79 1.62
N GLY A 8 -0.93 0.66 2.92
CA GLY A 8 -1.97 0.80 3.94
C GLY A 8 -2.71 -0.49 4.30
N LEU A 9 -2.56 -1.58 3.53
CA LEU A 9 -3.12 -2.87 3.89
C LEU A 9 -2.55 -3.37 5.23
N ARG A 10 -1.24 -3.25 5.41
CA ARG A 10 -0.55 -3.64 6.65
C ARG A 10 -1.10 -2.90 7.87
N ASN A 11 -1.40 -1.61 7.74
CA ASN A 11 -1.94 -0.81 8.85
C ASN A 11 -3.32 -1.32 9.32
N ILE A 12 -4.10 -1.93 8.43
CA ILE A 12 -5.41 -2.48 8.78
C ILE A 12 -5.26 -3.85 9.44
N VAL A 13 -4.43 -4.71 8.86
CA VAL A 13 -4.42 -6.14 9.20
C VAL A 13 -3.35 -6.55 10.22
N HIS A 14 -2.38 -5.69 10.54
CA HIS A 14 -1.25 -6.05 11.41
C HIS A 14 -1.64 -6.46 12.84
N HIS A 15 -2.76 -5.96 13.35
CA HIS A 15 -3.27 -6.33 14.67
C HIS A 15 -4.17 -7.57 14.65
N TRP A 16 -4.52 -8.07 13.47
CA TRP A 16 -5.49 -9.15 13.36
C TRP A 16 -4.89 -10.47 13.80
N VAL A 17 -5.69 -11.22 14.55
CA VAL A 17 -5.45 -12.62 14.84
C VAL A 17 -6.37 -13.43 13.96
N VAL A 18 -5.78 -14.31 13.15
CA VAL A 18 -6.49 -15.09 12.14
C VAL A 18 -6.28 -16.56 12.42
N LYS A 19 -7.37 -17.31 12.43
CA LYS A 19 -7.36 -18.76 12.34
C LYS A 19 -7.66 -19.15 10.89
N LYS A 20 -6.61 -19.52 10.15
CA LYS A 20 -6.69 -19.86 8.72
C LYS A 20 -7.30 -21.24 8.46
N ASN A 21 -6.98 -22.20 9.34
CA ASN A 21 -7.44 -23.59 9.25
C ASN A 21 -8.00 -24.07 10.59
N SER A 22 -8.94 -25.01 10.56
CA SER A 22 -9.54 -25.60 11.76
C SER A 22 -8.51 -26.27 12.68
N THR A 23 -7.44 -26.82 12.10
CA THR A 23 -6.36 -27.56 12.77
C THR A 23 -5.24 -26.69 13.32
N LEU A 24 -5.06 -25.47 12.80
CA LEU A 24 -3.99 -24.57 13.22
C LEU A 24 -4.46 -23.67 14.37
N LEU A 25 -3.50 -23.24 15.19
CA LEU A 25 -3.74 -22.27 16.24
C LEU A 25 -3.99 -20.88 15.61
N PRO A 26 -4.84 -20.04 16.23
CA PRO A 26 -4.97 -18.65 15.82
C PRO A 26 -3.63 -17.93 15.96
N GLU A 27 -3.19 -17.26 14.90
CA GLU A 27 -1.92 -16.56 14.83
C GLU A 27 -2.09 -15.18 14.20
N ARG A 28 -1.10 -14.30 14.39
CA ARG A 28 -1.08 -13.02 13.66
C ARG A 28 -0.69 -13.27 12.21
N LEU A 29 -1.19 -12.42 11.31
CA LEU A 29 -0.78 -12.47 9.92
C LEU A 29 0.72 -12.15 9.80
N THR A 30 1.42 -13.02 9.10
CA THR A 30 2.83 -12.82 8.74
C THR A 30 2.93 -11.89 7.53
N ASP A 31 4.11 -11.31 7.28
CA ASP A 31 4.30 -10.44 6.11
C ASP A 31 3.96 -11.18 4.79
N LYS A 32 4.23 -12.50 4.73
CA LYS A 32 3.84 -13.34 3.59
C LYS A 32 2.32 -13.42 3.42
N ASP A 33 1.56 -13.56 4.50
CA ASP A 33 0.10 -13.61 4.42
C ASP A 33 -0.48 -12.27 3.97
N ILE A 34 0.14 -11.16 4.39
CA ILE A 34 -0.24 -9.81 3.98
C ILE A 34 0.05 -9.62 2.49
N ASP A 35 1.20 -10.08 2.00
CA ASP A 35 1.54 -10.07 0.58
C ASP A 35 0.58 -10.93 -0.26
N ASP A 36 0.21 -12.11 0.24
CA ASP A 36 -0.72 -13.00 -0.45
C ASP A 36 -2.13 -12.40 -0.47
N LEU A 37 -2.57 -11.74 0.61
CA LEU A 37 -3.82 -10.99 0.67
C LEU A 37 -3.81 -9.79 -0.30
N ALA A 38 -2.68 -9.09 -0.39
CA ALA A 38 -2.49 -8.00 -1.34
C ALA A 38 -2.62 -8.49 -2.79
N LYS A 39 -1.87 -9.54 -3.15
CA LYS A 39 -1.94 -10.15 -4.48
C LYS A 39 -3.35 -10.64 -4.80
N ALA A 40 -4.02 -11.29 -3.86
CA ALA A 40 -5.39 -11.77 -4.05
C ALA A 40 -6.37 -10.61 -4.27
N SER A 41 -6.18 -9.46 -3.60
CA SER A 41 -7.00 -8.26 -3.80
C SER A 41 -6.83 -7.66 -5.19
N ILE A 42 -5.58 -7.57 -5.67
CA ILE A 42 -5.26 -7.11 -7.04
C ILE A 42 -5.78 -8.10 -8.09
N GLU A 43 -5.63 -9.39 -7.84
CA GLU A 43 -6.10 -10.44 -8.74
C GLU A 43 -7.63 -10.43 -8.86
N THR A 44 -8.35 -10.23 -7.75
CA THR A 44 -9.81 -10.06 -7.77
C THR A 44 -10.23 -8.84 -8.60
N LEU A 45 -9.49 -7.73 -8.54
CA LEU A 45 -9.72 -6.58 -9.41
C LEU A 45 -9.53 -6.93 -10.89
N ARG A 46 -8.43 -7.62 -11.21
CA ARG A 46 -8.13 -8.07 -12.57
C ARG A 46 -9.23 -8.98 -13.12
N GLN A 47 -9.63 -9.98 -12.34
CA GLN A 47 -10.71 -10.93 -12.68
C GLN A 47 -12.02 -10.19 -12.94
N ARG A 48 -12.38 -9.21 -12.09
CA ARG A 48 -13.59 -8.38 -12.32
C ARG A 48 -13.50 -7.54 -13.57
N ALA A 49 -12.35 -6.93 -13.85
CA ALA A 49 -12.16 -6.10 -15.04
C ALA A 49 -12.23 -6.91 -16.34
N LEU A 50 -11.76 -8.16 -16.32
CA LEU A 50 -11.77 -9.08 -17.47
C LEU A 50 -13.06 -9.90 -17.60
N GLY A 51 -13.96 -9.83 -16.61
CA GLY A 51 -15.18 -10.65 -16.57
C GLY A 51 -14.94 -12.13 -16.25
N ASP A 52 -13.75 -12.50 -15.77
CA ASP A 52 -13.35 -13.88 -15.47
C ASP A 52 -13.66 -14.26 -14.01
N VAL A 53 -14.91 -14.05 -13.61
CA VAL A 53 -15.32 -14.15 -12.20
C VAL A 53 -16.17 -15.41 -12.00
N SER A 54 -15.55 -16.48 -11.51
CA SER A 54 -16.24 -17.71 -11.10
C SER A 54 -16.96 -17.59 -9.75
N SER A 55 -16.58 -16.61 -8.93
CA SER A 55 -17.12 -16.32 -7.59
C SER A 55 -17.09 -14.82 -7.33
N GLU A 56 -18.08 -14.25 -6.64
CA GLU A 56 -18.30 -12.79 -6.51
C GLU A 56 -17.04 -11.98 -6.15
N TRP A 57 -16.14 -12.56 -5.36
CA TRP A 57 -14.90 -11.93 -4.88
C TRP A 57 -13.62 -12.67 -5.33
N GLY A 58 -13.73 -13.61 -6.27
CA GLY A 58 -12.59 -14.21 -6.97
C GLY A 58 -11.51 -14.79 -6.04
N SER A 59 -10.25 -14.55 -6.39
CA SER A 59 -9.07 -15.03 -5.66
C SER A 59 -9.05 -14.64 -4.18
N LEU A 60 -9.55 -13.45 -3.83
CA LEU A 60 -9.64 -12.98 -2.45
C LEU A 60 -10.52 -13.88 -1.58
N GLN A 61 -11.71 -14.25 -2.06
CA GLN A 61 -12.61 -15.15 -1.35
C GLN A 61 -12.08 -16.58 -1.27
N VAL A 62 -11.36 -17.04 -2.31
CA VAL A 62 -10.70 -18.35 -2.30
C VAL A 62 -9.63 -18.38 -1.20
N LEU A 63 -8.76 -17.37 -1.16
CA LEU A 63 -7.68 -17.28 -0.18
C LEU A 63 -8.20 -17.26 1.27
N THR A 64 -9.23 -16.45 1.52
CA THR A 64 -9.77 -16.25 2.86
C THR A 64 -10.88 -17.23 3.23
N SER A 65 -11.07 -18.28 2.42
CA SER A 65 -12.10 -19.28 2.69
C SER A 65 -11.84 -19.96 4.03
N GLY A 66 -12.84 -19.93 4.92
CA GLY A 66 -12.73 -20.53 6.26
C GLY A 66 -11.91 -19.73 7.27
N TRP A 67 -11.43 -18.53 6.92
CA TRP A 67 -10.72 -17.68 7.87
C TRP A 67 -11.68 -17.16 8.94
N ILE A 68 -11.25 -17.28 10.20
CA ILE A 68 -11.89 -16.63 11.34
C ILE A 68 -10.93 -15.58 11.87
N VAL A 69 -11.41 -14.33 11.90
CA VAL A 69 -10.62 -13.14 12.18
C VAL A 69 -11.10 -12.49 13.47
N GLN A 70 -10.15 -12.07 14.29
CA GLN A 70 -10.36 -11.18 15.43
C GLN A 70 -9.50 -9.93 15.22
N ARG A 71 -10.15 -8.77 15.09
CA ARG A 71 -9.44 -7.50 14.82
C ARG A 71 -8.86 -6.90 16.09
N GLU A 72 -9.61 -7.01 17.18
CA GLU A 72 -9.25 -6.42 18.47
C GLU A 72 -9.44 -7.42 19.61
N ARG A 73 -8.64 -7.23 20.67
CA ARG A 73 -8.74 -8.06 21.87
C ARG A 73 -10.09 -7.86 22.54
N GLY A 74 -10.79 -8.95 22.82
CA GLY A 74 -12.12 -8.92 23.43
C GLY A 74 -13.28 -8.88 22.43
N GLN A 75 -13.01 -8.69 21.13
CA GLN A 75 -14.00 -8.86 20.08
C GLN A 75 -14.29 -10.34 19.83
N ILE A 76 -15.55 -10.67 19.53
CA ILE A 76 -15.94 -12.02 19.10
C ILE A 76 -15.32 -12.28 17.72
N PRO A 77 -14.57 -13.38 17.51
CA PRO A 77 -14.02 -13.72 16.20
C PRO A 77 -15.12 -14.01 15.17
N PHE A 78 -14.91 -13.59 13.93
CA PHE A 78 -15.90 -13.71 12.85
C PHE A 78 -15.25 -13.97 11.49
N ALA A 79 -16.02 -14.51 10.57
CA ALA A 79 -15.58 -14.67 9.17
C ALA A 79 -15.56 -13.31 8.46
N LEU A 80 -14.64 -13.14 7.52
CA LEU A 80 -14.58 -11.90 6.72
C LEU A 80 -15.88 -11.69 5.94
N THR A 81 -16.34 -10.44 5.92
CA THR A 81 -17.57 -10.05 5.25
C THR A 81 -17.30 -9.46 3.86
N THR A 82 -18.37 -9.25 3.09
CA THR A 82 -18.27 -8.58 1.79
C THR A 82 -17.79 -7.14 1.88
N ASP A 83 -18.06 -6.44 2.99
CA ASP A 83 -17.53 -5.10 3.26
C ASP A 83 -16.01 -5.11 3.46
N ASP A 84 -15.47 -6.18 4.04
CA ASP A 84 -14.02 -6.35 4.20
C ASP A 84 -13.35 -6.55 2.84
N PHE A 85 -13.93 -7.41 2.01
CA PHE A 85 -13.45 -7.62 0.64
C PHE A 85 -13.51 -6.35 -0.19
N ARG A 86 -14.61 -5.58 -0.06
CA ARG A 86 -14.74 -4.27 -0.70
C ARG A 86 -13.64 -3.32 -0.23
N SER A 87 -13.32 -3.31 1.05
CA SER A 87 -12.27 -2.46 1.62
C SER A 87 -10.89 -2.82 1.08
N PHE A 88 -10.55 -4.11 1.00
CA PHE A 88 -9.28 -4.56 0.41
C PHE A 88 -9.14 -4.19 -1.06
N VAL A 89 -10.21 -4.39 -1.84
CA VAL A 89 -10.26 -4.01 -3.25
C VAL A 89 -10.15 -2.49 -3.42
N LYS A 90 -10.78 -1.70 -2.54
CA LYS A 90 -10.69 -0.24 -2.55
C LYS A 90 -9.24 0.22 -2.32
N LEU A 91 -8.55 -0.37 -1.34
CA LEU A 91 -7.13 -0.07 -1.10
C LEU A 91 -6.27 -0.44 -2.31
N ALA A 92 -6.59 -1.54 -2.99
CA ALA A 92 -5.84 -1.96 -4.16
C ALA A 92 -5.99 -0.95 -5.30
N LEU A 93 -7.21 -0.44 -5.52
CA LEU A 93 -7.46 0.65 -6.46
C LEU A 93 -6.73 1.94 -6.06
N GLU A 94 -6.79 2.31 -4.78
CA GLU A 94 -6.08 3.48 -4.26
C GLU A 94 -4.56 3.35 -4.47
N GLY A 95 -4.00 2.16 -4.25
CA GLY A 95 -2.59 1.86 -4.52
C GLY A 95 -2.18 2.04 -5.98
N PHE A 96 -3.07 1.75 -6.94
CA PHE A 96 -2.82 2.03 -8.36
C PHE A 96 -2.94 3.50 -8.74
N LEU A 97 -3.80 4.26 -8.04
CA LEU A 97 -4.05 5.68 -8.31
C LEU A 97 -3.05 6.60 -7.61
N THR A 98 -2.44 6.13 -6.52
CA THR A 98 -1.46 6.92 -5.77
C THR A 98 -0.16 6.90 -6.55
N PRO A 99 0.35 8.05 -7.03
CA PRO A 99 1.69 8.09 -7.61
C PRO A 99 2.66 7.59 -6.54
N VAL A 100 3.49 6.62 -6.89
CA VAL A 100 4.60 6.19 -6.03
C VAL A 100 5.48 7.42 -5.85
N GLY A 101 5.26 8.14 -4.75
CA GLY A 101 6.22 9.10 -4.24
C GLY A 101 7.46 8.28 -3.97
N ILE A 102 8.46 8.43 -4.83
CA ILE A 102 9.82 7.99 -4.52
C ILE A 102 10.08 8.55 -3.12
N PRO A 103 10.40 7.71 -2.12
CA PRO A 103 10.79 8.23 -0.82
C PRO A 103 11.92 9.19 -1.09
N GLU A 104 11.71 10.49 -0.85
CA GLU A 104 12.84 11.40 -0.71
C GLU A 104 13.67 10.76 0.40
N GLU A 105 14.84 10.26 0.04
CA GLU A 105 15.85 9.87 1.01
C GLU A 105 16.00 11.07 1.94
N SER A 106 15.49 10.94 3.16
CA SER A 106 15.86 11.81 4.25
C SER A 106 17.37 11.72 4.35
N GLN A 107 18.06 12.67 3.72
CA GLN A 107 19.45 12.94 3.98
C GLN A 107 19.53 13.29 5.46
N ASP A 108 19.91 12.29 6.24
CA ASP A 108 20.32 12.44 7.62
C ASP A 108 21.64 13.23 7.61
N VAL A 109 21.53 14.55 7.52
CA VAL A 109 22.63 15.49 7.79
C VAL A 109 22.33 16.09 9.16
N SER A 110 22.81 15.41 10.19
CA SER A 110 22.90 15.97 11.52
C SER A 110 23.97 17.08 11.56
N GLU A 111 23.63 18.15 12.28
CA GLU A 111 24.45 19.25 12.79
C GLU A 111 24.99 20.22 11.71
N ASP A 112 24.60 21.50 11.66
CA ASP A 112 24.55 22.49 12.73
C ASP A 112 23.74 23.72 12.26
N ALA A 113 22.95 24.34 13.15
CA ALA A 113 22.24 25.58 12.83
C ALA A 113 23.19 26.80 12.97
N PRO A 114 22.96 27.92 12.25
CA PRO A 114 22.15 28.94 12.91
C PRO A 114 21.15 29.67 11.99
N LYS A 115 20.11 30.15 12.68
CA LYS A 115 18.95 30.91 12.20
C LYS A 115 19.32 32.16 11.39
N PHE A 116 18.66 32.36 10.26
CA PHE A 116 18.16 33.68 9.85
C PHE A 116 16.76 33.54 9.25
N LEU A 117 15.83 34.29 9.83
CA LEU A 117 14.45 34.47 9.40
C LEU A 117 14.36 35.37 8.16
N ASP A 118 13.24 35.22 7.44
CA ASP A 118 12.60 36.14 6.50
C ASP A 118 13.15 36.26 5.08
N LYS A 119 12.56 35.48 4.16
CA LYS A 119 11.76 36.02 3.03
C LYS A 119 11.19 34.89 2.16
N ALA A 120 9.87 34.73 2.24
CA ALA A 120 9.10 34.33 1.07
C ALA A 120 9.24 35.46 0.04
N ASP A 121 9.92 35.21 -1.08
CA ASP A 121 9.77 35.87 -2.40
C ASP A 121 11.07 35.70 -3.23
N SER A 122 11.17 34.60 -3.98
CA SER A 122 11.81 34.58 -5.31
C SER A 122 11.68 33.19 -5.93
N ILE A 123 10.46 32.84 -6.30
CA ILE A 123 10.21 31.75 -7.25
C ILE A 123 10.81 32.19 -8.60
N ASN A 124 11.62 31.30 -9.19
CA ASN A 124 11.96 31.25 -10.61
C ASN A 124 13.04 32.24 -11.12
N ILE A 125 14.32 31.89 -10.90
CA ILE A 125 15.42 32.37 -11.74
C ILE A 125 15.94 31.17 -12.54
N ASP A 126 15.16 30.84 -13.58
CA ASP A 126 15.53 30.08 -14.78
C ASP A 126 16.18 28.70 -14.55
N ALA A 127 15.36 27.71 -14.19
CA ALA A 127 15.73 26.30 -14.09
C ALA A 127 16.30 25.70 -15.40
N PHE A 128 16.18 26.39 -16.54
CA PHE A 128 16.64 25.93 -17.85
C PHE A 128 17.85 26.69 -18.40
N ARG A 129 18.46 27.58 -17.60
CA ARG A 129 19.67 28.32 -17.99
C ARG A 129 20.78 27.40 -18.51
N PHE A 130 20.98 26.26 -17.85
CA PHE A 130 22.02 25.30 -18.22
C PHE A 130 21.78 24.65 -19.59
N ALA A 131 20.51 24.28 -19.89
CA ALA A 131 20.15 23.70 -21.17
C ALA A 131 20.33 24.69 -22.34
N ARG A 132 20.01 25.98 -22.11
CA ARG A 132 20.21 27.04 -23.10
C ARG A 132 21.69 27.32 -23.37
N GLU A 133 22.52 27.36 -22.33
CA GLU A 133 23.95 27.60 -22.50
C GLU A 133 24.64 26.43 -23.22
N HIS A 134 24.20 25.19 -22.96
CA HIS A 134 24.75 24.01 -23.63
C HIS A 134 24.41 23.99 -25.13
N LEU A 135 23.17 24.31 -25.51
CA LEU A 135 22.77 24.40 -26.93
C LEU A 135 23.54 25.48 -27.70
N ALA A 136 23.80 26.63 -27.05
CA ALA A 136 24.54 27.73 -27.67
C ALA A 136 26.01 27.40 -27.96
N ARG A 137 26.59 26.39 -27.30
CA ARG A 137 27.98 25.94 -27.54
C ARG A 137 28.09 24.84 -28.59
N CYS A 138 26.97 24.27 -29.03
CA CYS A 138 26.91 23.15 -29.98
C CYS A 138 26.47 23.58 -31.39
N LEU A 139 26.25 24.87 -31.63
CA LEU A 139 26.03 25.51 -32.94
C LEU A 139 27.28 26.30 -33.32
#